data_AF-A0ABD2LCC7-F1
#
_entry.id   AF-A0ABD2LCC7-F1
#
_cell.length_a   1.000
_cell.length_b   1.000
_cell.length_c   1.000
_cell.angle_alpha   90.00
_cell.angle_beta   90.00
_cell.angle_gamma   90.00
#
_symmetry.space_group_name_H-M   'P 1'
#
loop_
_entity.id
_entity.type
_entity.pdbx_description
1 polymer ?
#
loop_
_entity_poly.entity_id
_entity_poly.type
_entity_poly.pdbx_seq_one_letter_code
_entity_poly.pdbx_strand_id
1 'polypeptide(L)'
;MPKASKNKDPNMPKRAQSAYFIWMLANREKIKKPGMSVAEVAKAAGVEWGRMSAADKTLWEQKAADDKKRYEQEMTQYRARQK
;
A
#
# COMPACT_ATOMS: atom_id res chain seq x y z
N MET A 1 17.57 5.07 -13.56
CA MET A 1 17.46 6.37 -12.85
C MET A 1 16.53 6.21 -11.66
N PRO A 2 17.00 6.39 -10.41
CA PRO A 2 16.11 6.32 -9.25
C PRO A 2 15.22 7.57 -9.25
N LYS A 3 13.90 7.39 -9.24
CA LYS A 3 12.96 8.51 -9.19
C LYS A 3 13.06 9.17 -7.81
N ALA A 4 13.74 10.29 -7.74
CA ALA A 4 13.76 11.19 -6.60
C ALA A 4 12.31 11.59 -6.25
N SER A 5 11.78 11.10 -5.13
CA SER A 5 10.57 11.65 -4.55
C SER A 5 10.94 12.99 -3.93
N LYS A 6 10.72 14.07 -4.71
CA LYS A 6 10.75 15.45 -4.25
C LYS A 6 10.04 15.56 -2.90
N ASN A 7 10.77 16.07 -1.90
CA ASN A 7 10.27 16.81 -0.74
C ASN A 7 8.98 16.25 -0.12
N LYS A 8 9.04 15.05 0.44
CA LYS A 8 8.09 14.68 1.50
C LYS A 8 8.81 14.95 2.80
N ASP A 9 8.27 15.85 3.62
CA ASP A 9 8.81 16.12 4.95
C ASP A 9 9.11 14.78 5.64
N PRO A 10 10.30 14.60 6.24
CA PRO A 10 10.65 13.35 6.91
C PRO A 10 9.70 13.03 8.07
N ASN A 11 9.01 14.05 8.59
CA ASN A 11 8.00 13.93 9.63
C ASN A 11 6.59 13.64 9.08
N MET A 12 6.36 13.73 7.76
CA MET A 12 5.04 13.47 7.18
C MET A 12 4.72 11.97 7.29
N PRO A 13 3.58 11.62 7.90
CA PRO A 13 3.13 10.25 8.01
C PRO A 13 3.03 9.60 6.64
N LYS A 14 3.43 8.33 6.57
CA LYS A 14 3.35 7.57 5.34
C LYS A 14 1.87 7.36 5.00
N ARG A 15 1.49 7.74 3.78
CA ARG A 15 0.11 7.65 3.28
C ARG A 15 -0.50 6.29 3.58
N ALA A 16 -1.76 6.30 4.00
CA ALA A 16 -2.56 5.10 4.13
C ALA A 16 -2.48 4.24 2.86
N GLN A 17 -2.27 2.94 3.04
CA GLN A 17 -2.20 1.99 1.95
C GLN A 17 -3.60 1.46 1.64
N SER A 18 -3.95 1.38 0.36
CA SER A 18 -5.22 0.80 -0.04
C SER A 18 -5.22 -0.73 0.15
N ALA A 19 -6.40 -1.33 0.16
CA ALA A 19 -6.59 -2.78 0.27
C ALA A 19 -5.72 -3.55 -0.74
N TYR A 20 -5.72 -3.07 -1.99
CA TYR A 20 -4.87 -3.60 -3.06
C TYR A 20 -3.38 -3.50 -2.73
N PHE A 21 -2.90 -2.38 -2.20
CA PHE A 21 -1.49 -2.22 -1.85
C PHE A 21 -1.07 -3.12 -0.70
N ILE A 22 -1.91 -3.26 0.33
CA ILE A 22 -1.64 -4.15 1.48
C ILE A 22 -1.58 -5.60 1.01
N TRP A 23 -2.57 -6.02 0.22
CA TRP A 23 -2.58 -7.36 -0.38
C TRP A 23 -1.39 -7.56 -1.31
N MET A 24 -1.11 -6.62 -2.21
CA MET A 24 0.02 -6.70 -3.13
C MET A 24 1.34 -6.80 -2.36
N LEU A 25 1.55 -6.06 -1.26
CA LEU A 25 2.77 -6.18 -0.46
C LEU A 25 2.89 -7.54 0.24
N ALA A 26 1.79 -8.06 0.78
CA ALA A 26 1.77 -9.37 1.43
C ALA A 26 1.96 -10.52 0.42
N ASN A 27 1.44 -10.35 -0.81
CA ASN A 27 1.48 -11.36 -1.85
C ASN A 27 2.65 -11.17 -2.81
N ARG A 28 3.32 -10.00 -2.87
CA ARG A 28 4.45 -9.75 -3.78
C ARG A 28 5.54 -10.76 -3.55
N GLU A 29 5.77 -11.21 -2.32
CA GLU A 29 6.85 -12.15 -2.02
C GLU A 29 6.50 -13.56 -2.47
N LYS A 30 5.20 -13.87 -2.54
CA LYS A 30 4.67 -15.11 -3.13
C LYS A 30 4.64 -15.05 -4.67
N ILE A 31 4.33 -13.88 -5.25
CA ILE A 31 4.24 -13.67 -6.70
C ILE A 31 5.63 -13.45 -7.32
N LYS A 32 6.54 -12.81 -6.60
CA LYS A 32 7.91 -12.51 -7.04
C LYS A 32 8.69 -13.82 -7.14
N LYS A 33 8.77 -14.35 -8.34
CA LYS A 33 9.66 -15.46 -8.69
C LYS A 33 11.06 -14.92 -9.04
N PRO A 34 12.13 -15.69 -8.77
CA PRO A 34 13.47 -15.32 -9.22
C PRO A 34 13.46 -15.18 -10.75
N GLY A 35 13.87 -13.99 -11.24
CA GLY A 35 13.87 -13.64 -12.67
C GLY A 35 12.70 -12.78 -13.14
N MET A 36 11.62 -12.62 -12.36
CA MET A 36 10.52 -11.72 -12.73
C MET A 36 10.85 -10.25 -12.40
N SER A 37 10.51 -9.36 -13.33
CA SER A 37 10.56 -7.93 -13.11
C SER A 37 9.43 -7.45 -12.20
N VAL A 38 9.64 -6.33 -11.52
CA VAL A 38 8.60 -5.69 -10.68
C VAL A 38 7.34 -5.35 -11.51
N ALA A 39 7.51 -5.04 -12.79
CA ALA A 39 6.40 -4.77 -13.70
C ALA A 39 5.53 -6.01 -13.98
N GLU A 40 6.15 -7.18 -14.16
CA GLU A 40 5.43 -8.44 -14.35
C GLU A 40 4.70 -8.87 -13.09
N VAL A 41 5.35 -8.72 -11.92
CA VAL A 41 4.72 -8.97 -10.62
C VAL A 41 3.49 -8.06 -10.43
N ALA A 42 3.60 -6.77 -10.77
CA ALA A 42 2.48 -5.84 -10.67
C ALA A 42 1.33 -6.19 -11.64
N LYS A 43 1.63 -6.62 -12.86
CA LYS A 43 0.61 -7.10 -13.82
C LYS A 43 -0.11 -8.34 -13.29
N ALA A 44 0.64 -9.34 -12.84
CA ALA A 44 0.06 -10.56 -12.27
C ALA A 44 -0.78 -10.25 -11.03
N ALA A 45 -0.28 -9.36 -10.15
CA ALA A 45 -1.00 -8.92 -8.96
C ALA A 45 -2.34 -8.23 -9.32
N GLY A 46 -2.37 -7.38 -10.34
CA GLY A 46 -3.61 -6.73 -10.78
C GLY A 46 -4.66 -7.72 -11.29
N VAL A 47 -4.23 -8.75 -12.04
CA VAL A 47 -5.13 -9.81 -12.54
C VAL A 47 -5.68 -10.64 -11.39
N GLU A 48 -4.82 -11.06 -10.47
CA GLU A 48 -5.20 -11.86 -9.31
C GLU A 48 -6.15 -11.08 -8.39
N TRP A 49 -5.86 -9.79 -8.13
CA TRP A 49 -6.77 -8.92 -7.39
C TRP A 49 -8.12 -8.77 -8.10
N GLY A 50 -8.13 -8.66 -9.43
CA GLY A 50 -9.36 -8.67 -10.22
C GLY A 50 -10.18 -9.94 -9.99
N ARG A 51 -9.51 -11.09 -9.95
CA ARG A 51 -10.10 -12.42 -9.73
C ARG A 51 -10.49 -12.72 -8.28
N MET A 52 -9.90 -12.03 -7.31
CA MET A 52 -10.25 -12.23 -5.90
C MET A 52 -11.72 -11.95 -5.64
N SER A 53 -12.32 -12.82 -4.81
CA SER A 53 -13.69 -12.69 -4.37
C SER A 53 -13.90 -11.44 -3.53
N ALA A 54 -15.14 -10.94 -3.53
CA ALA A 54 -15.52 -9.79 -2.70
C ALA A 54 -15.19 -10.03 -1.21
N ALA A 55 -15.37 -11.26 -0.71
CA ALA A 55 -15.06 -11.63 0.67
C ALA A 55 -13.59 -11.39 1.03
N ASP A 56 -12.65 -11.84 0.19
CA ASP A 56 -11.23 -11.60 0.43
C ASP A 56 -10.90 -10.11 0.33
N LYS A 57 -11.46 -9.43 -0.69
CA LYS A 57 -11.31 -7.97 -0.83
C LYS A 57 -11.78 -7.23 0.41
N THR A 58 -12.91 -7.63 1.00
CA THR A 58 -13.44 -7.05 2.24
C THR A 58 -12.48 -7.23 3.41
N LEU A 59 -11.83 -8.39 3.55
CA LEU A 59 -10.79 -8.59 4.58
C LEU A 59 -9.62 -7.61 4.40
N TRP A 60 -9.20 -7.37 3.16
CA TRP A 60 -8.13 -6.40 2.87
C TRP A 60 -8.59 -4.94 2.99
N GLU A 61 -9.86 -4.65 2.69
CA GLU A 61 -10.48 -3.35 2.91
C GLU A 61 -10.59 -3.00 4.39
N GLN A 62 -10.92 -3.98 5.25
CA GLN A 62 -10.86 -3.79 6.70
C GLN A 62 -9.44 -3.44 7.16
N LYS A 63 -8.43 -4.18 6.70
CA LYS A 63 -7.02 -3.85 6.98
C LYS A 63 -6.62 -2.47 6.47
N ALA A 64 -7.12 -2.07 5.29
CA ALA A 64 -6.89 -0.74 4.73
C ALA A 64 -7.61 0.36 5.52
N ALA A 65 -8.80 0.08 6.04
CA ALA A 65 -9.53 1.01 6.90
C ALA A 65 -8.79 1.23 8.22
N ASP A 66 -8.18 0.19 8.80
CA ASP A 66 -7.38 0.32 10.01
C ASP A 66 -6.06 1.07 9.74
N ASP A 67 -5.38 0.81 8.61
CA ASP A 67 -4.21 1.61 8.22
C ASP A 67 -4.59 3.07 7.91
N LYS A 68 -5.78 3.33 7.37
CA LYS A 68 -6.32 4.68 7.19
C LYS A 68 -6.51 5.39 8.52
N LYS A 69 -7.07 4.73 9.54
CA LYS A 69 -7.19 5.30 10.90
C LYS A 69 -5.81 5.64 11.48
N ARG A 70 -4.84 4.72 11.36
CA ARG A 70 -3.45 4.98 11.78
C ARG A 70 -2.90 6.23 11.09
N TYR A 71 -3.02 6.30 9.76
CA TYR A 71 -2.57 7.46 8.99
C TYR A 71 -3.30 8.75 9.40
N GLU A 72 -4.62 8.73 9.63
CA GLU A 72 -5.37 9.91 10.07
C GLU A 72 -4.92 10.40 11.44
N GLN A 73 -4.66 9.50 12.39
CA GLN A 73 -4.11 9.83 13.70
C GLN A 73 -2.71 10.43 13.60
N GLU A 74 -1.80 9.77 12.89
CA GLU A 74 -0.45 10.27 12.65
C GLU A 74 -0.48 11.62 11.90
N MET A 75 -1.36 11.78 10.91
CA MET A 75 -1.49 13.02 10.13
C MET A 75 -2.05 14.17 10.97
N THR A 76 -2.94 13.85 11.91
CA THR A 76 -3.46 14.84 12.87
C THR A 76 -2.34 15.32 13.79
N GLN A 77 -1.53 14.39 14.34
CA GLN A 77 -0.36 14.75 15.14
C GLN A 77 0.70 15.52 14.34
N TYR A 78 0.91 15.13 13.09
CA TYR A 78 1.84 15.81 12.18
C TYR A 78 1.39 17.25 11.89
N ARG A 79 0.11 17.43 11.54
CA ARG A 79 -0.48 18.76 11.34
C ARG A 79 -0.42 19.61 12.60
N ALA A 80 -0.61 19.00 13.77
CA ALA A 80 -0.48 19.69 15.06
C ALA A 80 0.97 20.09 15.37
N ARG A 81 1.98 19.29 15.00
CA ARG A 81 3.42 19.61 15.14
C ARG A 81 3.92 20.62 14.11
N GLN A 82 3.22 20.79 12.99
CA GLN A 82 3.51 21.78 11.94
C GLN A 82 2.85 23.15 12.21
N LYS A 83 2.13 23.28 13.33
CA LYS A 83 1.48 24.52 13.76
C LYS A 83 2.29 25.19 14.86
#